data_AF-A0A2G5KHX6-F1
#
_entry.id   AF-A0A2G5KHX6-F1
#
_cell.length_a   1.000
_cell.length_b   1.000
_cell.length_c   1.000
_cell.angle_alpha   90.00
_cell.angle_beta   90.00
_cell.angle_gamma   90.00
#
_symmetry.space_group_name_H-M   'P 1'
#
loop_
_entity.id
_entity.type
_entity.pdbx_description
1 polymer ?
#
loop_
_entity_poly.entity_id
_entity_poly.type
_entity_poly.pdbx_seq_one_letter_code
_entity_poly.pdbx_strand_id
1 'polypeptide(L)' 'MKTIDKTKLTVLSIGVLTVVVSLIGAVSSLNLMDYFFPLYAGLTLVGVSLLNKESNKECSREPSMLK' A
#
# COMPACT_ATOMS: atom_id res chain seq x y z
N MET A 1 -6.01 -12.79 -16.13
CA MET A 1 -5.67 -11.60 -15.33
C MET A 1 -5.65 -11.95 -13.83
N LYS A 2 -4.63 -12.70 -13.35
CA LYS A 2 -4.57 -13.20 -11.94
C LYS A 2 -3.29 -12.80 -11.18
N THR A 3 -2.27 -12.28 -11.87
CA THR A 3 -0.94 -12.07 -11.29
C THR A 3 -0.71 -10.63 -10.81
N ILE A 4 -1.29 -9.64 -11.48
CA ILE A 4 -1.12 -8.21 -11.18
C ILE A 4 -1.73 -7.82 -9.83
N ASP A 5 -2.89 -8.40 -9.47
CA ASP A 5 -3.56 -8.16 -8.18
C ASP A 5 -2.72 -8.62 -6.99
N LYS A 6 -1.99 -9.73 -7.14
CA LYS A 6 -1.11 -10.25 -6.09
C LYS A 6 0.09 -9.32 -5.88
N THR A 7 0.70 -8.81 -6.94
CA THR A 7 1.85 -7.91 -6.82
C THR A 7 1.48 -6.59 -6.14
N LYS A 8 0.34 -5.97 -6.50
CA LYS A 8 -0.14 -4.75 -5.82
C LYS A 8 -0.43 -4.99 -4.33
N LEU A 9 -1.04 -6.13 -4.00
CA LEU A 9 -1.32 -6.50 -2.62
C LEU A 9 -0.03 -6.72 -1.81
N THR A 10 0.96 -7.39 -2.40
CA THR A 10 2.27 -7.61 -1.76
C THR A 10 2.99 -6.29 -1.49
N VAL A 11 3.01 -5.38 -2.47
CA VAL A 11 3.63 -4.05 -2.31
C VAL A 11 2.93 -3.25 -1.22
N LEU A 12 1.59 -3.29 -1.18
CA LEU A 12 0.82 -2.64 -0.10
C LEU A 12 1.16 -3.25 1.27
N SER A 13 1.21 -4.59 1.36
CA SER A 13 1.53 -5.29 2.60
C SER A 13 2.93 -4.96 3.11
N ILE A 14 3.92 -4.88 2.21
CA ILE A 14 5.29 -4.49 2.56
C ILE A 14 5.30 -3.04 3.06
N GLY A 15 4.64 -2.12 2.35
CA GLY A 15 4.56 -0.72 2.76
C GLY A 15 3.96 -0.54 4.16
N VAL A 16 2.84 -1.21 4.44
CA VAL A 16 2.21 -1.18 5.77
C VAL A 16 3.14 -1.75 6.84
N LEU A 17 3.80 -2.87 6.55
CA LEU A 17 4.74 -3.50 7.50
C LEU A 17 5.91 -2.57 7.82
N THR A 18 6.48 -1.91 6.82
CA THR A 18 7.57 -0.94 6.99
C THR A 18 7.13 0.26 7.84
N VAL A 19 5.91 0.78 7.64
CA VAL A 19 5.35 1.87 8.48
C VAL A 19 5.21 1.42 9.93
N VAL A 20 4.65 0.23 10.17
CA VAL A 20 4.44 -0.30 11.53
C VAL A 20 5.77 -0.51 12.25
N VAL A 21 6.75 -1.16 11.61
CA VAL A 21 8.08 -1.38 12.19
C VAL A 21 8.80 -0.06 12.46
N SER A 22 8.67 0.92 11.56
CA SER A 22 9.26 2.26 11.74
C SER A 22 8.61 3.02 12.89
N LEU A 23 7.29 2.94 13.06
CA LEU A 23 6.59 3.53 14.20
C LEU A 23 7.02 2.88 15.52
N ILE A 24 7.08 1.55 15.57
CA ILE A 24 7.51 0.83 16.76
C ILE A 24 8.95 1.19 17.11
N GLY A 25 9.86 1.21 16.12
CA GLY A 25 11.24 1.63 16.31
C GLY A 25 11.36 3.09 16.78
N ALA A 26 10.63 4.01 16.16
CA ALA A 26 10.61 5.42 16.55
C ALA A 26 10.13 5.63 18.00
N VAL A 27 9.10 4.89 18.41
CA VAL A 27 8.56 4.94 19.78
C VAL A 27 9.54 4.32 20.79
N SER A 28 10.19 3.21 20.45
CA SER A 28 11.19 2.58 21.33
C SER A 28 12.49 3.37 21.45
N SER A 29 12.95 4.04 20.40
CA SER A 29 14.19 4.83 20.41
C SER A 29 13.99 6.27 20.91
N LEU A 30 12.74 6.71 21.13
CA LEU A 30 12.35 8.11 21.41
C LEU A 30 12.91 9.14 20.41
N ASN A 31 13.43 8.69 19.28
CA ASN A 31 14.08 9.50 18.25
C ASN A 31 13.42 9.20 16.90
N LEU A 32 12.50 10.08 16.51
CA LEU A 32 11.80 9.98 15.24
C LEU A 32 12.72 10.14 14.04
N MET A 33 13.86 10.82 14.19
CA MET A 33 14.77 11.14 13.08
C MET A 33 15.44 9.90 12.48
N ASP A 34 15.81 8.91 13.30
CA ASP A 34 16.42 7.66 12.81
C ASP A 34 15.46 6.82 11.99
N TYR A 35 14.15 6.99 12.21
CA TYR A 35 13.09 6.24 11.55
C TYR A 35 12.29 7.07 10.55
N PHE A 36 12.62 8.35 10.35
CA PHE A 36 11.87 9.26 9.48
C PHE A 36 11.92 8.83 8.01
N PHE A 37 13.08 8.37 7.55
CA PHE A 37 13.28 7.88 6.19
C PHE A 37 12.43 6.63 5.88
N PRO A 38 12.49 5.54 6.68
CA PRO A 38 11.66 4.37 6.43
C PRO A 38 10.16 4.63 6.67
N LEU A 39 9.78 5.54 7.58
CA LEU A 39 8.39 5.98 7.73
C LEU A 39 7.88 6.70 6.47
N TYR A 40 8.66 7.62 5.92
CA TYR A 40 8.33 8.37 4.71
C TYR A 40 8.20 7.45 3.49
N ALA A 41 9.17 6.54 3.30
CA ALA A 41 9.14 5.56 2.21
C ALA A 41 7.92 4.63 2.33
N GLY A 42 7.64 4.12 3.54
CA GLY A 42 6.48 3.28 3.80
C GLY A 42 5.15 4.00 3.53
N LEU A 43 4.99 5.24 4.03
CA LEU A 43 3.80 6.05 3.79
C LEU A 43 3.60 6.38 2.31
N THR A 44 4.68 6.69 1.59
CA THR A 44 4.62 6.96 0.13
C THR A 44 4.17 5.72 -0.64
N LEU A 45 4.70 4.54 -0.29
CA LEU A 45 4.35 3.27 -0.93
C LEU A 45 2.88 2.90 -0.68
N VAL A 46 2.41 3.08 0.56
CA VAL A 46 1.01 2.86 0.94
C VAL A 46 0.10 3.87 0.23
N GLY A 47 0.48 5.15 0.22
CA GLY A 47 -0.28 6.22 -0.42
C GLY A 47 -0.45 6.01 -1.93
N VAL A 48 0.63 5.70 -2.65
CA VAL A 48 0.57 5.39 -4.09
C VAL A 48 -0.24 4.13 -4.35
N SER A 49 -0.12 3.11 -3.49
CA SER A 49 -0.87 1.86 -3.65
C SER A 49 -2.38 2.04 -3.38
N LEU A 50 -2.76 2.88 -2.41
CA LEU A 50 -4.16 3.23 -2.12
C LEU A 50 -4.78 4.11 -3.21
N LEU A 51 -4.07 5.14 -3.70
CA LEU A 51 -4.53 5.95 -4.84
C LEU A 51 -4.80 5.07 -6.07
N ASN A 52 -3.93 4.09 -6.29
CA ASN A 52 -3.98 3.19 -7.43
C ASN A 52 -4.94 1.99 -7.22
N LYS A 53 -5.67 1.95 -6.10
CA LYS A 53 -6.75 0.99 -5.77
C LYS A 53 -8.14 1.53 -6.15
N GLU A 54 -8.34 2.85 -6.16
CA GLU A 54 -9.62 3.43 -6.59
C GLU A 54 -9.87 3.28 -8.09
N SER A 55 -8.81 3.32 -8.91
CA SER A 55 -8.92 3.15 -10.36
C SER A 55 -9.40 1.75 -10.81
N ASN A 56 -9.51 0.77 -9.91
CA ASN A 56 -9.92 -0.60 -10.25
C ASN A 56 -11.41 -0.90 -9.94
N LYS A 57 -12.19 0.10 -9.51
CA LYS A 57 -13.63 -0.09 -9.27
C LYS A 57 -14.54 0.26 -10.46
N GLU A 58 -14.01 0.81 -11.55
CA GLU A 58 -14.84 1.23 -12.69
C GLU A 58 -14.88 0.27 -13.89
N CYS A 59 -14.09 -0.80 -13.94
CA CYS A 59 -14.09 -1.72 -15.08
C CYS A 59 -14.47 -3.16 -14.69
N SER A 60 -15.58 -3.32 -13.96
CA SER A 60 -16.24 -4.63 -13.84
C SER A 60 -17.73 -4.44 -13.50
N ARG A 61 -18.46 -3.75 -14.36
CA ARG A 61 -19.91 -3.92 -14.48
C ARG A 61 -20.14 -4.59 -15.83
N GLU A 62 -20.46 -5.87 -15.76
CA GLU A 62 -21.05 -6.78 -16.76
C GLU A 62 -20.84 -6.47 -18.26
N PRO A 63 -20.32 -7.42 -19.06
CA PRO A 63 -20.83 -7.53 -20.41
C PRO A 63 -22.29 -8.03 -20.27
N SER A 64 -23.26 -7.13 -20.28
CA SER A 64 -24.66 -7.48 -20.47
C SER A 64 -24.84 -8.02 -21.89
N MET A 65 -24.42 -9.26 -22.09
CA MET A 65 -24.96 -10.11 -23.16
C MET A 65 -26.31 -10.61 -22.65
N LEU A 66 -27.38 -10.20 -23.33
CA LEU A 66 -28.73 -10.80 -23.47
C LEU A 66 -29.66 -9.64 -23.86
N LYS A 67 -30.24 -9.59 -25.05
CA LYS A 67 -31.08 -10.62 -25.68
C LYS A 67 -31.16 -10.43 -27.19
#